data_AF-A0A386WU97-F1
#
_entry.id   AF-A0A386WU97-F1
#
_cell.length_a   1.000
_cell.length_b   1.000
_cell.length_c   1.000
_cell.angle_alpha   90.00
_cell.angle_beta   90.00
_cell.angle_gamma   90.00
#
_symmetry.space_group_name_H-M   'P 1'
#
loop_
_entity.id
_entity.type
_entity.pdbx_description
1 polymer ?
#
loop_
_entity_poly.entity_id
_entity_poly.type
_entity_poly.pdbx_seq_one_letter_code
_entity_poly.pdbx_strand_id
1 'polypeptide(L)'
;MIRPFDLWGQRGWRGQEVAGESNYSKEIRGLFGRSFDPDGTEITTQAHLIPEPTNKYDPNAVKVVCSGNCVGYLPKEDAARYAPVLTQLIDQGWTPQVHAGVWGMERPDWDDPRRSRFVCSVRIDLAEPHMIVPTNMPPPELHTVLPTGRFVQVTGEEKHMTHLASLVSPAGESWVYVTLHEVEVQRARSTRTLVEVRINGQAAGTLSPAMSSETLPVLAHLRSMGLTVAARAVLKGNRVKADVAVNMRKASELSNAWLESPPTANGVKPAAEPVTASAPPETLAPEWRFVTPPTWPPPPPGWVPPQGWRPDPSWPPAPDGWQFWVQHG
;
A
#
# COMPACT_ATOMS: atom_id res chain seq x y z
N MET A 1 21.13 0.51 -4.56
CA MET A 1 20.42 -0.76 -4.79
C MET A 1 18.97 -0.39 -5.08
N ILE A 2 18.52 -0.51 -6.33
CA ILE A 2 17.15 -0.12 -6.71
C ILE A 2 16.23 -1.27 -6.34
N ARG A 3 15.17 -1.00 -5.57
CA ARG A 3 14.28 -2.04 -5.05
C ARG A 3 13.08 -2.18 -5.98
N PRO A 4 12.74 -3.37 -6.49
CA PRO A 4 11.54 -3.53 -7.29
C PRO A 4 10.30 -3.21 -6.44
N PHE A 5 9.33 -2.56 -7.07
CA PHE A 5 8.02 -2.26 -6.49
C PHE A 5 6.95 -2.77 -7.44
N ASP A 6 6.25 -3.84 -7.05
CA ASP A 6 5.08 -4.33 -7.77
C ASP A 6 3.99 -3.28 -7.70
N LEU A 7 3.66 -2.65 -8.84
CA LEU A 7 2.55 -1.71 -8.91
C LEU A 7 1.25 -2.41 -8.51
N TRP A 8 0.42 -1.73 -7.74
CA TRP A 8 -0.83 -2.27 -7.23
C TRP A 8 -1.91 -2.24 -8.31
N GLY A 9 -3.06 -2.85 -8.01
CA GLY A 9 -4.21 -2.84 -8.91
C GLY A 9 -4.10 -3.79 -10.10
N GLN A 10 -3.01 -4.55 -10.25
CA GLN A 10 -2.88 -5.61 -11.25
C GLN A 10 -4.03 -6.63 -11.09
N ARG A 11 -4.82 -6.84 -12.16
CA ARG A 11 -6.03 -7.70 -12.14
C ARG A 11 -5.85 -9.02 -12.90
N GLY A 12 -4.64 -9.28 -13.41
CA GLY A 12 -4.36 -10.37 -14.35
C GLY A 12 -4.81 -10.07 -15.79
N TRP A 13 -5.44 -8.91 -16.04
CA TRP A 13 -5.80 -8.44 -17.38
C TRP A 13 -4.77 -7.43 -17.86
N ARG A 14 -4.09 -7.75 -18.96
CA ARG A 14 -3.11 -6.86 -19.63
C ARG A 14 -3.80 -5.89 -20.58
N GLY A 15 -4.40 -4.84 -20.04
CA GLY A 15 -5.30 -3.95 -20.80
C GLY A 15 -4.57 -2.82 -21.52
N GLN A 16 -3.38 -2.47 -21.04
CA GLN A 16 -2.60 -1.36 -21.58
C GLN A 16 -1.69 -1.87 -22.69
N GLU A 17 -1.91 -1.37 -23.91
CA GLU A 17 -1.01 -1.62 -25.02
C GLU A 17 0.27 -0.79 -24.86
N VAL A 18 1.40 -1.39 -25.23
CA VAL A 18 2.66 -0.71 -25.44
C VAL A 18 2.64 -0.13 -26.86
N ALA A 19 3.31 1.00 -27.07
CA ALA A 19 3.43 1.65 -28.36
C ALA A 19 4.86 1.56 -28.89
N GLY A 20 4.98 1.48 -30.22
CA GLY A 20 6.25 1.54 -30.93
C GLY A 20 7.03 0.22 -30.94
N GLU A 21 6.37 -0.90 -30.67
CA GLU A 21 6.98 -2.24 -30.59
C GLU A 21 7.69 -2.63 -31.89
N SER A 22 7.22 -2.12 -33.04
CA SER A 22 7.83 -2.35 -34.34
C SER A 22 9.30 -1.91 -34.39
N ASN A 23 9.68 -0.86 -33.66
CA ASN A 23 11.06 -0.38 -33.55
C ASN A 23 11.96 -1.29 -32.68
N TYR A 24 11.35 -2.21 -31.92
CA TYR A 24 12.00 -3.10 -30.95
C TYR A 24 11.76 -4.58 -31.27
N SER A 25 11.41 -4.88 -32.53
CA SER A 25 11.03 -6.24 -32.97
C SER A 25 12.10 -7.29 -32.68
N LYS A 26 13.39 -6.93 -32.78
CA LYS A 26 14.51 -7.84 -32.52
C LYS A 26 14.61 -8.18 -31.03
N GLU A 27 14.54 -7.17 -30.18
CA GLU A 27 14.58 -7.27 -28.73
C GLU A 27 13.40 -8.09 -28.21
N ILE A 28 12.19 -7.81 -28.73
CA ILE A 28 10.96 -8.54 -28.39
C ILE A 28 11.04 -10.00 -28.84
N ARG A 29 11.50 -10.27 -30.08
CA ARG A 29 11.70 -11.64 -30.57
C ARG A 29 12.66 -12.45 -29.70
N GLY A 30 13.65 -11.78 -29.12
CA GLY A 30 14.61 -12.38 -28.19
C GLY A 30 13.97 -12.89 -26.88
N LEU A 31 12.87 -12.29 -26.43
CA LEU A 31 12.19 -12.67 -25.18
C LEU A 31 11.62 -14.09 -25.21
N PHE A 32 11.21 -14.57 -26.39
CA PHE A 32 10.66 -15.92 -26.56
C PHE A 32 11.72 -17.02 -26.46
N GLY A 33 13.00 -16.68 -26.70
CA GLY A 33 14.09 -17.65 -26.69
C GLY A 33 13.80 -18.87 -27.57
N ARG A 34 13.92 -20.07 -26.97
CA ARG A 34 13.67 -21.36 -27.63
C ARG A 34 12.20 -21.74 -27.72
N SER A 35 11.33 -21.04 -27.00
CA SER A 35 9.90 -21.35 -26.92
C SER A 35 9.08 -20.69 -28.03
N PHE A 36 9.73 -20.02 -28.98
CA PHE A 36 9.04 -19.34 -30.07
C PHE A 36 8.48 -20.32 -31.10
N ASP A 37 7.17 -20.26 -31.29
CA ASP A 37 6.41 -20.84 -32.38
C ASP A 37 6.13 -19.75 -33.45
N PRO A 38 6.60 -19.93 -34.70
CA PRO A 38 6.31 -19.02 -35.81
C PRO A 38 4.81 -18.83 -36.09
N ASP A 39 3.96 -19.79 -35.77
CA ASP A 39 2.50 -19.68 -35.99
C ASP A 39 1.81 -18.83 -34.92
N GLY A 40 2.50 -18.55 -33.81
CA GLY A 40 2.03 -17.69 -32.74
C GLY A 40 2.39 -18.22 -31.37
N THR A 41 3.02 -17.39 -30.55
CA THR A 41 3.31 -17.70 -29.14
C THR A 41 2.98 -16.51 -28.28
N GLU A 42 2.49 -16.78 -27.07
CA GLU A 42 2.40 -15.80 -25.99
C GLU A 42 3.23 -16.23 -24.79
N ILE A 43 4.00 -15.30 -24.23
CA ILE A 43 4.73 -15.49 -22.98
C ILE A 43 4.34 -14.43 -21.96
N THR A 44 4.59 -14.74 -20.68
CA THR A 44 4.44 -13.80 -19.57
C THR A 44 5.82 -13.45 -19.02
N THR A 45 6.09 -12.16 -18.84
CA THR A 45 7.34 -11.66 -18.24
C THR A 45 7.08 -10.51 -17.28
N GLN A 46 8.06 -10.15 -16.46
CA GLN A 46 8.08 -8.87 -15.75
C GLN A 46 8.49 -7.76 -16.71
N ALA A 47 7.86 -6.59 -16.57
CA ALA A 47 8.20 -5.36 -17.25
C ALA A 47 8.43 -4.24 -16.24
N HIS A 48 9.49 -3.46 -16.44
CA HIS A 48 9.76 -2.25 -15.67
C HIS A 48 9.29 -1.01 -16.44
N LEU A 49 8.72 -0.05 -15.73
CA LEU A 49 8.27 1.22 -16.29
C LEU A 49 9.22 2.34 -15.87
N ILE A 50 9.91 2.93 -16.85
CA ILE A 50 11.00 3.89 -16.63
C ILE A 50 10.65 5.22 -17.32
N PRO A 51 10.23 6.27 -16.58
CA PRO A 51 10.08 7.62 -17.09
C PRO A 51 11.39 8.17 -17.62
N GLU A 52 11.32 8.92 -18.71
CA GLU A 52 12.46 9.59 -19.34
C GLU A 52 12.19 11.10 -19.45
N PRO A 53 12.29 11.85 -18.33
CA PRO A 53 12.01 13.30 -18.31
C PRO A 53 12.91 14.11 -19.25
N THR A 54 14.08 13.57 -19.61
CA THR A 54 15.03 14.17 -20.55
C THR A 54 14.89 13.64 -21.97
N ASN A 55 13.81 12.91 -22.30
CA ASN A 55 13.60 12.41 -23.65
C ASN A 55 13.32 13.57 -24.62
N LYS A 56 14.04 13.59 -25.75
CA LYS A 56 13.99 14.67 -26.74
C LYS A 56 12.64 14.83 -27.46
N TYR A 57 11.81 13.80 -27.47
CA TYR A 57 10.54 13.79 -28.21
C TYR A 57 9.34 14.04 -27.33
N ASP A 58 9.36 13.49 -26.11
CA ASP A 58 8.29 13.61 -25.14
C ASP A 58 8.85 13.55 -23.72
N PRO A 59 8.83 14.66 -22.95
CA PRO A 59 9.32 14.66 -21.57
C PRO A 59 8.48 13.79 -20.63
N ASN A 60 7.30 13.33 -21.04
CA ASN A 60 6.50 12.38 -20.27
C ASN A 60 6.71 10.92 -20.70
N ALA A 61 7.62 10.65 -21.64
CA ALA A 61 7.83 9.31 -22.16
C ALA A 61 8.10 8.31 -21.03
N VAL A 62 7.36 7.20 -21.02
CA VAL A 62 7.58 6.08 -20.10
C VAL A 62 8.00 4.86 -20.90
N LYS A 63 9.27 4.49 -20.77
CA LYS A 63 9.86 3.33 -21.43
C LYS A 63 9.43 2.05 -20.74
N VAL A 64 9.10 1.03 -21.53
CA VAL A 64 8.77 -0.32 -21.06
C VAL A 64 9.97 -1.22 -21.31
N VAL A 65 10.47 -1.85 -20.25
CA VAL A 65 11.69 -2.68 -20.29
C VAL A 65 11.39 -4.10 -19.82
N CYS A 66 11.64 -5.10 -20.67
CA CYS A 66 11.50 -6.52 -20.35
C CYS A 66 12.86 -7.21 -20.44
N SER A 67 13.26 -7.96 -19.42
CA SER A 67 14.57 -8.66 -19.38
C SER A 67 15.76 -7.75 -19.74
N GLY A 68 15.72 -6.49 -19.31
CA GLY A 68 16.76 -5.49 -19.58
C GLY A 68 16.70 -4.81 -20.96
N ASN A 69 15.81 -5.24 -21.86
CA ASN A 69 15.66 -4.65 -23.19
C ASN A 69 14.45 -3.74 -23.26
N CYS A 70 14.59 -2.61 -23.97
CA CYS A 70 13.45 -1.76 -24.31
C CYS A 70 12.55 -2.51 -25.29
N VAL A 71 11.26 -2.59 -24.97
CA VAL A 71 10.24 -3.24 -25.82
C VAL A 71 9.23 -2.24 -26.40
N GLY A 72 9.32 -0.98 -25.99
CA GLY A 72 8.45 0.10 -26.44
C GLY A 72 8.22 1.13 -25.34
N TYR A 73 7.17 1.92 -25.49
CA TYR A 73 6.79 2.98 -24.54
C TYR A 73 5.31 2.90 -24.21
N LEU A 74 4.88 3.50 -23.11
CA LEU A 74 3.46 3.79 -22.94
C LEU A 74 2.99 4.74 -24.07
N PRO A 75 1.76 4.58 -24.57
CA PRO A 75 1.15 5.56 -25.47
C PRO A 75 1.24 6.96 -24.88
N LYS A 76 1.46 7.97 -25.73
CA LYS A 76 1.75 9.36 -25.31
C LYS A 76 0.74 9.92 -24.30
N GLU A 77 -0.54 9.67 -24.53
CA GLU A 77 -1.62 10.14 -23.65
C GLU A 77 -1.56 9.48 -22.25
N ASP A 78 -1.28 8.18 -22.21
CA ASP A 78 -1.12 7.45 -20.95
C ASP A 78 0.20 7.81 -20.27
N ALA A 79 1.30 7.94 -21.02
CA ALA A 79 2.61 8.32 -20.51
C ALA A 79 2.52 9.62 -19.69
N ALA A 80 1.80 10.64 -20.18
CA ALA A 80 1.53 11.88 -19.46
C ALA A 80 0.79 11.69 -18.13
N ARG A 81 -0.10 10.69 -18.04
CA ARG A 81 -0.88 10.39 -16.83
C ARG A 81 -0.08 9.59 -15.80
N TYR A 82 0.79 8.68 -16.25
CA TYR A 82 1.57 7.79 -15.38
C TYR A 82 2.94 8.36 -14.98
N ALA A 83 3.58 9.19 -15.82
CA ALA A 83 4.93 9.69 -15.57
C ALA A 83 5.11 10.35 -14.19
N PRO A 84 4.19 11.19 -13.67
CA PRO A 84 4.37 11.83 -12.37
C PRO A 84 4.50 10.83 -11.21
N VAL A 85 3.58 9.86 -11.13
CA VAL A 85 3.56 8.85 -10.06
C VAL A 85 4.73 7.87 -10.18
N LEU A 86 5.11 7.49 -11.39
CA LEU A 86 6.27 6.62 -11.63
C LEU A 86 7.59 7.31 -11.30
N THR A 87 7.71 8.61 -11.63
CA THR A 87 8.90 9.40 -11.29
C THR A 87 9.06 9.51 -9.78
N GLN A 88 7.96 9.79 -9.06
CA GLN A 88 7.98 9.84 -7.60
C GLN A 88 8.46 8.52 -6.96
N LEU A 89 8.05 7.37 -7.49
CA LEU A 89 8.55 6.07 -7.01
C LEU A 89 10.06 5.91 -7.25
N ILE A 90 10.53 6.30 -8.43
CA ILE A 90 11.95 6.19 -8.79
C ILE A 90 12.83 7.12 -7.95
N ASP A 91 12.37 8.35 -7.70
CA ASP A 91 13.05 9.31 -6.83
C ASP A 91 13.16 8.80 -5.38
N GLN A 92 12.22 7.95 -4.95
CA GLN A 92 12.25 7.25 -3.66
C GLN A 92 13.10 5.96 -3.68
N GLY A 93 13.74 5.64 -4.81
CA GLY A 93 14.62 4.48 -4.97
C GLY A 93 13.93 3.18 -5.34
N TRP A 94 12.66 3.24 -5.78
CA TRP A 94 11.89 2.08 -6.25
C TRP A 94 11.95 1.92 -7.77
N THR A 95 11.90 0.68 -8.26
CA THR A 95 11.68 0.38 -9.68
C THR A 95 10.25 -0.13 -9.87
N PRO A 96 9.35 0.65 -10.51
CA PRO A 96 8.00 0.19 -10.80
C PRO A 96 8.03 -1.02 -11.73
N GLN A 97 7.34 -2.11 -11.34
CA GLN A 97 7.20 -3.30 -12.17
C GLN A 97 5.76 -3.80 -12.25
N VAL A 98 5.45 -4.43 -13.39
CA VAL A 98 4.16 -5.03 -13.73
C VAL A 98 4.35 -6.30 -14.55
N HIS A 99 3.34 -7.16 -14.57
CA HIS A 99 3.32 -8.26 -15.52
C HIS A 99 3.01 -7.78 -16.94
N ALA A 100 3.77 -8.31 -17.90
CA ALA A 100 3.58 -8.12 -19.32
C ALA A 100 3.26 -9.43 -20.03
N GLY A 101 2.35 -9.36 -21.00
CA GLY A 101 2.09 -10.37 -22.00
C GLY A 101 2.73 -9.97 -23.30
N VAL A 102 3.54 -10.86 -23.85
CA VAL A 102 4.26 -10.64 -25.09
C VAL A 102 3.77 -11.70 -26.06
N TRP A 103 3.09 -11.27 -27.11
CA TRP A 103 2.65 -12.12 -28.19
C TRP A 103 3.45 -11.84 -29.45
N GLY A 104 3.76 -12.88 -30.22
CA GLY A 104 4.47 -12.74 -31.48
C GLY A 104 4.26 -13.92 -32.41
N MET A 105 4.37 -13.65 -33.71
CA MET A 105 4.29 -14.65 -34.78
C MET A 105 5.14 -14.20 -35.99
N GLU A 106 5.41 -15.11 -36.91
CA GLU A 106 5.92 -14.79 -38.24
C GLU A 106 4.75 -14.64 -39.21
N ARG A 107 4.76 -13.56 -40.01
CA ARG A 107 3.82 -13.39 -41.12
C ARG A 107 4.58 -13.26 -42.43
N PRO A 108 4.05 -13.81 -43.54
CA PRO A 108 4.57 -13.49 -44.86
C PRO A 108 4.60 -11.98 -45.07
N ASP A 109 5.70 -11.49 -45.64
CA ASP A 109 5.79 -10.09 -46.05
C ASP A 109 4.80 -9.85 -47.19
N TRP A 110 4.15 -8.69 -47.16
CA TRP A 110 3.16 -8.32 -48.17
C TRP A 110 3.83 -8.11 -49.54
N ASP A 111 5.03 -7.55 -49.54
CA ASP A 111 5.77 -7.23 -50.77
C ASP A 111 6.50 -8.45 -51.35
N ASP A 112 6.90 -9.41 -50.51
CA ASP A 112 7.56 -10.65 -50.92
C ASP A 112 7.11 -11.83 -50.03
N PRO A 113 6.12 -12.63 -50.47
CA PRO A 113 5.62 -13.77 -49.71
C PRO A 113 6.66 -14.86 -49.41
N ARG A 114 7.87 -14.79 -50.00
CA ARG A 114 8.99 -15.68 -49.67
C ARG A 114 9.76 -15.23 -48.42
N ARG A 115 9.49 -14.02 -47.92
CA ARG A 115 10.07 -13.47 -46.71
C ARG A 115 9.04 -13.55 -45.59
N SER A 116 9.50 -13.88 -44.40
CA SER A 116 8.71 -13.76 -43.18
C SER A 116 9.15 -12.51 -42.43
N ARG A 117 8.17 -11.75 -41.92
CA ARG A 117 8.36 -10.64 -41.01
C ARG A 117 7.80 -11.03 -39.64
N PHE A 118 8.58 -10.76 -38.60
CA PHE A 118 8.11 -10.89 -37.23
C PHE A 118 7.12 -9.77 -36.90
N VAL A 119 5.96 -10.15 -36.38
CA VAL A 119 4.92 -9.24 -35.87
C VAL A 119 4.71 -9.56 -34.40
N CYS A 120 4.55 -8.53 -33.57
CA CYS A 120 4.40 -8.69 -32.14
C CYS A 120 3.43 -7.66 -31.56
N SER A 121 2.98 -7.94 -30.34
CA SER A 121 2.24 -7.03 -29.48
C SER A 121 2.68 -7.24 -28.05
N VAL A 122 2.86 -6.14 -27.33
CA VAL A 122 3.16 -6.17 -25.89
C VAL A 122 2.03 -5.47 -25.15
N ARG A 123 1.49 -6.14 -24.14
CA ARG A 123 0.47 -5.59 -23.24
C ARG A 123 0.89 -5.73 -21.80
N ILE A 124 0.62 -4.72 -20.98
CA ILE A 124 0.96 -4.72 -19.56
C ILE A 124 -0.29 -4.65 -18.67
N ASP A 125 -0.22 -5.27 -17.50
CA ASP A 125 -1.25 -5.18 -16.47
C ASP A 125 -1.02 -3.91 -15.65
N LEU A 126 -1.74 -2.85 -16.02
CA LEU A 126 -1.61 -1.53 -15.41
C LEU A 126 -3.01 -1.01 -15.07
N ALA A 127 -3.24 -0.75 -13.77
CA ALA A 127 -4.45 -0.10 -13.30
C ALA A 127 -4.38 1.41 -13.54
N GLU A 128 -5.49 2.12 -13.30
CA GLU A 128 -5.53 3.59 -13.36
C GLU A 128 -4.38 4.24 -12.58
N PRO A 129 -3.84 5.40 -13.00
CA PRO A 129 -2.67 6.02 -12.38
C PRO A 129 -2.80 6.28 -10.86
N HIS A 130 -4.01 6.55 -10.38
CA HIS A 130 -4.29 6.75 -8.94
C HIS A 130 -4.49 5.44 -8.16
N MET A 131 -4.41 4.29 -8.83
CA MET A 131 -4.61 2.93 -8.31
C MET A 131 -3.37 2.03 -8.44
N ILE A 132 -2.21 2.57 -8.83
CA ILE A 132 -0.97 1.78 -8.96
C ILE A 132 -0.06 1.89 -7.72
N VAL A 133 -0.33 2.83 -6.82
CA VAL A 133 0.36 3.01 -5.54
C VAL A 133 -0.64 3.28 -4.42
N PRO A 134 -0.35 2.88 -3.18
CA PRO A 134 -1.19 3.25 -2.05
C PRO A 134 -1.02 4.73 -1.69
N THR A 135 -2.08 5.35 -1.19
CA THR A 135 -2.08 6.78 -0.78
C THR A 135 -1.54 7.00 0.63
N ASN A 136 -1.27 5.94 1.39
CA ASN A 136 -0.66 5.99 2.70
C ASN A 136 0.62 5.14 2.79
N MET A 137 1.38 5.37 3.84
CA MET A 137 2.59 4.61 4.14
C MET A 137 2.25 3.23 4.70
N PRO A 138 3.10 2.22 4.47
CA PRO A 138 2.99 0.95 5.19
C PRO A 138 3.10 1.18 6.71
N PRO A 139 2.60 0.24 7.53
CA PRO A 139 2.73 0.32 8.98
C PRO A 139 4.20 0.46 9.40
N PRO A 140 4.51 1.34 10.37
CA PRO A 140 5.88 1.51 10.85
C PRO A 140 6.38 0.30 11.64
N GLU A 141 5.47 -0.54 12.14
CA GLU A 141 5.82 -1.76 12.85
C GLU A 141 6.33 -2.86 11.92
N LEU A 142 7.06 -3.84 12.47
CA LEU A 142 7.41 -5.07 11.78
C LEU A 142 6.11 -5.78 11.39
N HIS A 143 5.88 -5.96 10.10
CA HIS A 143 4.60 -6.42 9.60
C HIS A 143 4.74 -7.41 8.45
N THR A 144 3.68 -8.19 8.25
CA THR A 144 3.47 -8.96 7.03
C THR A 144 2.21 -8.48 6.34
N VAL A 145 2.21 -8.45 5.01
CA VAL A 145 1.02 -8.10 4.22
C VAL A 145 0.34 -9.39 3.78
N LEU A 146 -0.94 -9.57 4.14
CA LEU A 146 -1.71 -10.72 3.70
C LEU A 146 -1.72 -10.83 2.17
N PRO A 147 -1.56 -12.04 1.60
CA PRO A 147 -1.64 -12.25 0.16
C PRO A 147 -2.98 -11.76 -0.37
N THR A 148 -2.96 -11.25 -1.60
CA THR A 148 -4.18 -10.86 -2.30
C THR A 148 -5.08 -12.08 -2.52
N GLY A 149 -6.39 -11.82 -2.49
CA GLY A 149 -7.44 -12.80 -2.66
C GLY A 149 -8.72 -12.11 -3.08
N ARG A 150 -9.75 -12.19 -2.23
CA ARG A 150 -11.05 -11.56 -2.49
C ARG A 150 -11.18 -10.27 -1.72
N PHE A 151 -12.04 -9.38 -2.21
CA PHE A 151 -12.46 -8.22 -1.45
C PHE A 151 -13.42 -8.63 -0.33
N VAL A 152 -13.08 -8.25 0.90
CA VAL A 152 -13.89 -8.40 2.10
C VAL A 152 -14.32 -7.01 2.55
N GLN A 153 -15.62 -6.75 2.51
CA GLN A 153 -16.19 -5.48 2.88
C GLN A 153 -16.07 -5.25 4.39
N VAL A 154 -15.61 -4.06 4.77
CA VAL A 154 -15.62 -3.59 6.16
C VAL A 154 -17.06 -3.23 6.54
N THR A 155 -17.35 -3.24 7.84
CA THR A 155 -18.65 -2.85 8.39
C THR A 155 -18.48 -1.82 9.48
N GLY A 156 -19.39 -0.85 9.56
CA GLY A 156 -19.34 0.21 10.57
C GLY A 156 -18.52 1.43 10.15
N GLU A 157 -18.15 1.54 8.87
CA GLU A 157 -17.40 2.68 8.32
C GLU A 157 -18.10 4.03 8.59
N GLU A 158 -19.43 4.04 8.70
CA GLU A 158 -20.23 5.25 8.96
C GLU A 158 -19.85 5.94 10.28
N LYS A 159 -19.32 5.17 11.25
CA LYS A 159 -18.86 5.68 12.55
C LYS A 159 -17.49 6.36 12.48
N HIS A 160 -16.78 6.18 11.37
CA HIS A 160 -15.41 6.62 11.16
C HIS A 160 -15.28 7.63 10.01
N MET A 161 -16.40 8.20 9.55
CA MET A 161 -16.44 9.08 8.38
C MET A 161 -15.52 10.30 8.46
N THR A 162 -15.31 10.90 9.63
CA THR A 162 -14.39 12.05 9.76
C THR A 162 -12.97 11.69 9.34
N HIS A 163 -12.49 10.51 9.76
CA HIS A 163 -11.18 9.98 9.38
C HIS A 163 -11.17 9.57 7.91
N LEU A 164 -12.13 8.73 7.50
CA LEU A 164 -12.16 8.17 6.15
C LEU A 164 -12.31 9.25 5.07
N ALA A 165 -13.17 10.25 5.28
CA ALA A 165 -13.38 11.36 4.35
C ALA A 165 -12.10 12.19 4.11
N SER A 166 -11.19 12.24 5.08
CA SER A 166 -9.91 12.95 4.95
C SER A 166 -8.90 12.21 4.06
N LEU A 167 -9.09 10.89 3.88
CA LEU A 167 -8.19 10.01 3.14
C LEU A 167 -8.67 9.70 1.72
N VAL A 168 -9.94 10.01 1.40
CA VAL A 168 -10.49 9.76 0.06
C VAL A 168 -9.74 10.58 -0.98
N SER A 169 -9.22 9.90 -2.00
CA SER A 169 -8.52 10.54 -3.11
C SER A 169 -9.47 11.44 -3.92
N PRO A 170 -8.95 12.47 -4.62
CA PRO A 170 -9.75 13.26 -5.55
C PRO A 170 -10.39 12.44 -6.68
N ALA A 171 -9.83 11.27 -7.01
CA ALA A 171 -10.37 10.35 -8.01
C ALA A 171 -11.56 9.53 -7.48
N GLY A 172 -11.86 9.61 -6.18
CA GLY A 172 -12.97 8.91 -5.53
C GLY A 172 -12.67 7.46 -5.16
N GLU A 173 -11.53 6.92 -5.57
CA GLU A 173 -11.01 5.63 -5.10
C GLU A 173 -9.48 5.63 -5.02
N SER A 174 -8.93 4.80 -4.12
CA SER A 174 -7.48 4.62 -3.98
C SER A 174 -7.17 3.31 -3.27
N TRP A 175 -5.96 2.81 -3.48
CA TRP A 175 -5.40 1.78 -2.61
C TRP A 175 -4.85 2.38 -1.32
N VAL A 176 -4.98 1.63 -0.24
CA VAL A 176 -4.39 1.95 1.07
C VAL A 176 -3.86 0.68 1.72
N TYR A 177 -2.82 0.84 2.55
CA TYR A 177 -2.48 -0.12 3.59
C TYR A 177 -3.49 -0.02 4.74
N VAL A 178 -3.92 -1.18 5.21
CA VAL A 178 -4.66 -1.34 6.46
C VAL A 178 -3.90 -2.28 7.39
N THR A 179 -4.15 -2.14 8.69
CA THR A 179 -3.75 -3.14 9.70
C THR A 179 -4.98 -3.79 10.31
N LEU A 180 -4.85 -5.08 10.64
CA LEU A 180 -5.91 -5.90 11.21
C LEU A 180 -5.60 -6.18 12.68
N HIS A 181 -6.56 -5.88 13.55
CA HIS A 181 -6.39 -5.97 15.01
C HIS A 181 -7.53 -6.75 15.63
N GLU A 182 -7.24 -7.48 16.71
CA GLU A 182 -8.28 -8.09 17.53
C GLU A 182 -8.92 -7.02 18.42
N VAL A 183 -10.25 -6.94 18.42
CA VAL A 183 -10.99 -6.02 19.29
C VAL A 183 -12.18 -6.72 19.94
N GLU A 184 -12.42 -6.44 21.21
CA GLU A 184 -13.66 -6.82 21.89
C GLU A 184 -14.72 -5.73 21.72
N VAL A 185 -15.81 -6.05 21.04
CA VAL A 185 -16.94 -5.14 20.88
C VAL A 185 -18.03 -5.49 21.89
N GLN A 186 -18.30 -4.54 22.78
CA GLN A 186 -19.41 -4.63 23.73
C GLN A 186 -20.75 -4.45 23.01
N ARG A 187 -21.66 -5.40 23.22
CA ARG A 187 -23.09 -5.30 22.86
C ARG A 187 -23.91 -5.14 24.12
N ALA A 188 -25.19 -4.82 23.95
CA ALA A 188 -26.12 -4.58 25.06
C ALA A 188 -26.15 -5.68 26.15
N ARG A 189 -25.81 -6.93 25.81
CA ARG A 189 -25.81 -8.07 26.74
C ARG A 189 -24.67 -9.09 26.51
N SER A 190 -23.68 -8.78 25.67
CA SER A 190 -22.59 -9.72 25.38
C SER A 190 -21.36 -9.01 24.83
N THR A 191 -20.19 -9.60 25.03
CA THR A 191 -18.97 -9.25 24.30
C THR A 191 -18.87 -10.07 23.02
N ARG A 192 -18.28 -9.49 21.99
CA ARG A 192 -17.89 -10.24 20.79
C ARG A 192 -16.52 -9.79 20.32
N THR A 193 -15.61 -10.74 20.18
CA THR A 193 -14.30 -10.51 19.55
C THR A 193 -14.47 -10.42 18.04
N LEU A 194 -13.97 -9.34 17.45
CA LEU A 194 -13.99 -9.07 16.01
C LEU A 194 -12.61 -8.65 15.53
N VAL A 195 -12.43 -8.63 14.21
CA VAL A 195 -11.26 -8.02 13.58
C VAL A 195 -11.58 -6.58 13.25
N GLU A 196 -10.89 -5.64 13.90
CA GLU A 196 -10.89 -4.22 13.58
C GLU A 196 -9.93 -3.94 12.42
N VAL A 197 -10.39 -3.15 11.46
CA VAL A 197 -9.57 -2.63 10.37
C VAL A 197 -9.16 -1.22 10.74
N ARG A 198 -7.85 -0.94 10.74
CA ARG A 198 -7.31 0.40 10.99
C ARG A 198 -6.57 0.93 9.75
N ILE A 199 -6.75 2.21 9.46
CA ILE A 199 -5.98 2.96 8.45
C ILE A 199 -5.19 4.03 9.19
N ASN A 200 -3.87 4.09 9.00
CA ASN A 200 -2.97 5.02 9.71
C ASN A 200 -3.12 4.95 11.24
N GLY A 201 -3.34 3.75 11.78
CA GLY A 201 -3.51 3.51 13.23
C GLY A 201 -4.89 3.86 13.80
N GLN A 202 -5.81 4.43 13.01
CA GLN A 202 -7.16 4.78 13.46
C GLN A 202 -8.20 3.79 12.92
N ALA A 203 -9.21 3.47 13.73
CA ALA A 203 -10.29 2.56 13.37
C ALA A 203 -11.06 3.06 12.12
N ALA A 204 -11.27 2.14 11.19
CA ALA A 204 -12.04 2.32 9.96
C ALA A 204 -13.32 1.46 9.93
N GLY A 205 -13.49 0.56 10.91
CA GLY A 205 -14.61 -0.35 11.03
C GLY A 205 -14.14 -1.77 11.39
N THR A 206 -15.02 -2.75 11.23
CA THR A 206 -14.75 -4.15 11.58
C THR A 206 -15.11 -5.10 10.45
N LEU A 207 -14.44 -6.25 10.37
CA LEU A 207 -14.89 -7.35 9.51
C LEU A 207 -16.17 -7.97 10.07
N SER A 208 -16.97 -8.58 9.19
CA SER A 208 -18.21 -9.24 9.61
C SER A 208 -17.95 -10.31 10.68
N PRO A 209 -18.94 -10.60 11.55
CA PRO A 209 -19.01 -11.77 12.41
C PRO A 209 -18.33 -13.05 11.93
N ALA A 210 -18.71 -13.51 10.73
CA ALA A 210 -18.19 -14.75 10.16
C ALA A 210 -16.72 -14.58 9.74
N MET A 211 -16.39 -13.44 9.13
CA MET A 211 -15.03 -13.21 8.64
C MET A 211 -14.01 -12.97 9.74
N SER A 212 -14.44 -12.32 10.83
CA SER A 212 -13.63 -12.17 12.03
C SER A 212 -13.29 -13.53 12.63
N SER A 213 -14.29 -14.42 12.80
CA SER A 213 -14.05 -15.77 13.36
C SER A 213 -13.06 -16.58 12.53
N GLU A 214 -13.06 -16.42 11.21
CA GLU A 214 -12.13 -17.10 10.31
C GLU A 214 -10.71 -16.49 10.36
N THR A 215 -10.61 -15.17 10.53
CA THR A 215 -9.33 -14.44 10.43
C THR A 215 -8.56 -14.38 11.76
N LEU A 216 -9.24 -14.36 12.91
CA LEU A 216 -8.62 -14.23 14.23
C LEU A 216 -7.51 -15.26 14.52
N PRO A 217 -7.65 -16.57 14.20
CA PRO A 217 -6.57 -17.53 14.40
C PRO A 217 -5.28 -17.17 13.64
N VAL A 218 -5.42 -16.61 12.44
CA VAL A 218 -4.28 -16.14 11.63
C VAL A 218 -3.62 -14.92 12.29
N LEU A 219 -4.41 -13.98 12.80
CA LEU A 219 -3.87 -12.81 13.51
C LEU A 219 -3.11 -13.22 14.77
N ALA A 220 -3.68 -14.12 15.56
CA ALA A 220 -3.06 -14.63 16.78
C ALA A 220 -1.72 -15.34 16.48
N HIS A 221 -1.69 -16.20 15.45
CA HIS A 221 -0.48 -16.88 15.00
C HIS A 221 0.62 -15.89 14.58
N LEU A 222 0.30 -14.94 13.70
CA LEU A 222 1.27 -13.95 13.21
C LEU A 222 1.74 -12.99 14.31
N ARG A 223 0.84 -12.60 15.22
CA ARG A 223 1.18 -11.80 16.40
C ARG A 223 2.14 -12.54 17.33
N SER A 224 1.98 -13.87 17.49
CA SER A 224 2.93 -14.69 18.28
C SER A 224 4.34 -14.69 17.68
N MET A 225 4.47 -14.45 16.37
CA MET A 225 5.74 -14.24 15.67
C MET A 225 6.27 -12.80 15.79
N GLY A 226 5.55 -11.91 16.48
CA GLY A 226 5.89 -10.50 16.63
C GLY A 226 5.59 -9.64 15.40
N LEU A 227 4.63 -10.06 14.56
CA LEU A 227 4.25 -9.36 13.34
C LEU A 227 2.90 -8.66 13.49
N THR A 228 2.84 -7.38 13.10
CA THR A 228 1.58 -6.71 12.78
C THR A 228 1.04 -7.28 11.47
N VAL A 229 -0.27 -7.56 11.41
CA VAL A 229 -0.90 -8.05 10.19
C VAL A 229 -1.43 -6.87 9.40
N ALA A 230 -0.83 -6.64 8.23
CA ALA A 230 -1.26 -5.65 7.26
C ALA A 230 -2.00 -6.31 6.10
N ALA A 231 -2.81 -5.53 5.38
CA ALA A 231 -3.41 -5.94 4.12
C ALA A 231 -3.54 -4.75 3.17
N ARG A 232 -3.78 -5.06 1.89
CA ARG A 232 -4.14 -4.05 0.88
C ARG A 232 -5.65 -3.83 0.95
N ALA A 233 -6.11 -2.60 0.89
CA ALA A 233 -7.54 -2.30 0.82
C ALA A 233 -7.82 -1.21 -0.20
N VAL A 234 -9.03 -1.22 -0.77
CA VAL A 234 -9.54 -0.10 -1.56
C VAL A 234 -10.40 0.76 -0.66
N LEU A 235 -10.07 2.05 -0.61
CA LEU A 235 -10.91 3.09 -0.04
C LEU A 235 -11.63 3.78 -1.19
N LYS A 236 -12.97 3.74 -1.18
CA LYS A 236 -13.82 4.31 -2.22
C LYS A 236 -14.84 5.24 -1.60
N GLY A 237 -15.06 6.42 -2.17
CA GLY A 237 -16.09 7.32 -1.68
C GLY A 237 -15.84 8.79 -1.98
N ASN A 238 -16.38 9.63 -1.11
CA ASN A 238 -16.27 11.08 -1.10
C ASN A 238 -16.36 11.59 0.35
N ARG A 239 -16.52 12.92 0.52
CA ARG A 239 -16.61 13.56 1.83
C ARG A 239 -17.84 13.13 2.67
N VAL A 240 -18.86 12.54 2.06
CA VAL A 240 -20.14 12.17 2.69
C VAL A 240 -20.22 10.69 3.01
N LYS A 241 -19.67 9.84 2.12
CA LYS A 241 -19.68 8.38 2.29
C LYS A 241 -18.35 7.81 1.84
N ALA A 242 -17.80 6.92 2.65
CA ALA A 242 -16.60 6.16 2.33
C ALA A 242 -16.81 4.69 2.68
N ASP A 243 -16.38 3.81 1.79
CA ASP A 243 -16.45 2.37 1.90
C ASP A 243 -15.03 1.81 1.86
N VAL A 244 -14.74 0.82 2.71
CA VAL A 244 -13.43 0.16 2.75
C VAL A 244 -13.61 -1.31 2.43
N ALA A 245 -12.84 -1.79 1.44
CA ALA A 245 -12.83 -3.20 1.06
C ALA A 245 -11.41 -3.77 1.16
N VAL A 246 -11.18 -4.69 2.08
CA VAL A 246 -9.87 -5.33 2.30
C VAL A 246 -9.67 -6.43 1.27
N ASN A 247 -8.62 -6.35 0.47
CA ASN A 247 -8.21 -7.42 -0.44
C ASN A 247 -7.30 -8.38 0.32
N MET A 248 -7.86 -9.51 0.71
CA MET A 248 -7.12 -10.55 1.44
C MET A 248 -7.56 -11.94 1.03
N ARG A 249 -6.58 -12.85 1.02
CA ARG A 249 -6.81 -14.28 0.93
C ARG A 249 -7.45 -14.79 2.22
N LYS A 250 -8.36 -15.76 2.10
CA LYS A 250 -8.99 -16.39 3.26
C LYS A 250 -7.99 -17.19 4.07
N ALA A 251 -8.27 -17.38 5.37
CA ALA A 251 -7.43 -18.17 6.25
C ALA A 251 -7.23 -19.59 5.71
N SER A 252 -8.30 -20.21 5.19
CA SER A 252 -8.27 -21.56 4.62
C SER A 252 -7.47 -21.70 3.33
N GLU A 253 -7.12 -20.59 2.68
CA GLU A 253 -6.40 -20.55 1.40
C GLU A 253 -4.91 -20.21 1.58
N LEU A 254 -4.47 -19.88 2.80
CA LEU A 254 -3.07 -19.65 3.14
C LEU A 254 -2.34 -20.99 3.24
N SER A 255 -1.17 -21.08 2.61
CA SER A 255 -0.35 -22.29 2.69
C SER A 255 0.43 -22.34 4.00
N ASN A 256 0.71 -23.55 4.50
CA ASN A 256 1.55 -23.74 5.69
C ASN A 256 2.92 -23.08 5.54
N ALA A 257 3.55 -23.21 4.37
CA ALA A 257 4.83 -22.58 4.07
C ALA A 257 4.77 -21.04 4.23
N TRP A 258 3.66 -20.41 3.85
CA TRP A 258 3.48 -18.97 4.05
C TRP A 258 3.22 -18.61 5.52
N LEU A 259 2.45 -19.42 6.25
CA LEU A 259 2.17 -19.21 7.68
C LEU A 259 3.42 -19.41 8.56
N GLU A 260 4.31 -20.32 8.18
CA GLU A 260 5.56 -20.61 8.88
C GLU A 260 6.64 -19.55 8.62
N SER A 261 6.64 -18.96 7.42
CA SER A 261 7.65 -17.98 7.01
C SER A 261 7.02 -16.88 6.14
N PRO A 262 6.16 -16.03 6.72
CA PRO A 262 5.51 -14.97 5.98
C PRO A 262 6.55 -13.93 5.55
N PRO A 263 6.46 -13.40 4.32
CA PRO A 263 7.28 -12.27 3.90
C PRO A 263 7.12 -11.13 4.89
N THR A 264 8.22 -10.74 5.51
CA THR A 264 8.24 -9.75 6.58
C THR A 264 8.88 -8.46 6.06
N ALA A 265 8.13 -7.37 6.14
CA ALA A 265 8.63 -6.04 5.83
C ALA A 265 9.33 -5.44 7.06
N ASN A 266 10.44 -4.73 6.82
CA ASN A 266 11.21 -4.09 7.89
C ASN A 266 10.37 -3.01 8.60
N GLY A 267 10.41 -3.01 9.93
CA GLY A 267 9.75 -2.04 10.80
C GLY A 267 10.18 -2.22 12.26
N VAL A 268 9.72 -1.34 13.15
CA VAL A 268 9.98 -1.46 14.59
C VAL A 268 9.15 -2.62 15.14
N LYS A 269 9.68 -3.50 15.99
CA LYS A 269 8.84 -4.55 16.59
C LYS A 269 7.60 -3.92 17.22
N PRO A 270 6.38 -4.45 16.98
CA PRO A 270 5.17 -3.88 17.54
C PRO A 270 5.36 -3.78 19.06
N ALA A 271 5.12 -2.60 19.64
CA ALA A 271 4.92 -2.53 21.07
C ALA A 271 3.78 -3.50 21.39
N ALA A 272 3.95 -4.37 22.38
CA ALA A 272 2.88 -5.26 22.79
C ALA A 272 1.64 -4.40 23.06
N GLU A 273 0.61 -4.49 22.21
CA GLU A 273 -0.64 -3.78 22.47
C GLU A 273 -1.09 -4.19 23.87
N PRO A 274 -1.38 -3.23 24.77
CA PRO A 274 -1.98 -3.56 26.04
C PRO A 274 -3.28 -4.29 25.72
N VAL A 275 -3.29 -5.59 25.98
CA VAL A 275 -4.50 -6.40 26.05
C VAL A 275 -5.46 -5.59 26.91
N THR A 276 -6.66 -5.32 26.41
CA THR A 276 -7.77 -4.75 27.18
C THR A 276 -8.11 -5.72 28.31
N ALA A 277 -7.28 -5.75 29.34
CA ALA A 277 -7.63 -6.24 30.64
C ALA A 277 -8.63 -5.23 31.19
N SER A 278 -9.86 -5.71 31.39
CA SER A 278 -10.77 -5.16 32.38
C SER A 278 -9.95 -4.72 33.59
N ALA A 279 -10.13 -3.44 33.97
CA ALA A 279 -9.28 -2.71 34.89
C ALA A 279 -8.62 -3.58 35.99
N PRO A 280 -7.28 -3.58 36.10
CA PRO A 280 -6.59 -3.95 37.32
C PRO A 280 -6.13 -2.70 38.09
N PRO A 281 -5.85 -2.85 39.40
CA PRO A 281 -5.80 -1.75 40.35
C PRO A 281 -4.59 -0.85 40.12
N GLU A 282 -4.76 0.42 40.52
CA GLU A 282 -3.70 1.41 40.71
C GLU A 282 -2.43 0.75 41.26
N THR A 283 -1.44 0.61 40.38
CA THR A 283 -0.06 0.44 40.81
C THR A 283 0.67 1.66 40.30
N LEU A 284 0.96 2.56 41.22
CA LEU A 284 1.53 3.90 41.07
C LEU A 284 2.72 3.90 40.09
N ALA A 285 2.46 4.30 38.84
CA ALA A 285 3.51 4.89 38.03
C ALA A 285 3.75 6.31 38.57
N PRO A 286 4.99 6.80 38.63
CA PRO A 286 5.23 8.16 39.09
C PRO A 286 4.53 9.14 38.16
N GLU A 287 3.54 9.87 38.67
CA GLU A 287 2.78 10.85 37.91
C GLU A 287 3.69 12.03 37.57
N TRP A 288 4.09 12.16 36.31
CA TRP A 288 4.80 13.35 35.85
C TRP A 288 3.78 14.49 35.65
N ARG A 289 3.93 15.58 36.40
CA ARG A 289 3.09 16.77 36.29
C ARG A 289 3.77 17.84 35.45
N PHE A 290 3.04 18.39 34.48
CA PHE A 290 3.48 19.55 33.73
C PHE A 290 3.40 20.82 34.60
N VAL A 291 4.50 21.56 34.72
CA VAL A 291 4.58 22.82 35.49
C VAL A 291 5.15 23.94 34.62
N THR A 292 4.51 25.10 34.67
CA THR A 292 4.97 26.32 34.01
C THR A 292 5.80 27.18 34.97
N PRO A 293 6.74 28.02 34.47
CA PRO A 293 7.43 29.01 35.28
C PRO A 293 6.46 29.90 36.08
N PRO A 294 6.84 30.42 37.27
CA PRO A 294 5.97 31.28 38.08
C PRO A 294 5.50 32.56 37.36
N THR A 295 6.20 32.96 36.31
CA THR A 295 5.89 34.13 35.48
C THR A 295 4.86 33.85 34.38
N TRP A 296 4.42 32.59 34.21
CA TRP A 296 3.41 32.18 33.22
C TRP A 296 2.06 31.92 33.90
N PRO A 297 0.95 31.97 33.15
CA PRO A 297 -0.33 31.49 33.65
C PRO A 297 -0.25 30.01 34.05
N PRO A 298 -0.82 29.60 35.21
CA PRO A 298 -0.85 28.20 35.60
C PRO A 298 -1.80 27.41 34.68
N PRO A 299 -1.42 26.20 34.24
CA PRO A 299 -2.31 25.35 33.46
C PRO A 299 -3.49 24.83 34.33
N PRO A 300 -4.64 24.47 33.72
CA PRO A 300 -5.73 23.81 34.44
C PRO A 300 -5.27 22.53 35.14
N PRO A 301 -5.91 22.10 36.26
CA PRO A 301 -5.57 20.85 36.93
C PRO A 301 -5.60 19.65 35.97
N GLY A 302 -4.51 18.86 35.95
CA GLY A 302 -4.38 17.68 35.08
C GLY A 302 -4.12 17.98 33.61
N TRP A 303 -3.96 19.24 33.22
CA TRP A 303 -3.66 19.61 31.84
C TRP A 303 -2.20 19.31 31.47
N VAL A 304 -2.01 18.74 30.28
CA VAL A 304 -0.70 18.46 29.68
C VAL A 304 -0.65 19.05 28.27
N PRO A 305 0.51 19.59 27.82
CA PRO A 305 0.62 20.18 26.50
C PRO A 305 0.47 19.11 25.41
N PRO A 306 -0.31 19.36 24.34
CA PRO A 306 -0.39 18.46 23.19
C PRO A 306 0.93 18.43 22.41
N GLN A 307 1.14 17.39 21.59
CA GLN A 307 2.34 17.27 20.77
C GLN A 307 2.50 18.49 19.85
N GLY A 308 3.68 19.13 19.90
CA GLY A 308 3.98 20.33 19.12
C GLY A 308 3.54 21.66 19.75
N TRP A 309 2.97 21.63 20.96
CA TRP A 309 2.67 22.84 21.72
C TRP A 309 3.93 23.69 21.96
N ARG A 310 3.77 25.01 21.84
CA ARG A 310 4.79 26.01 22.17
C ARG A 310 4.17 27.06 23.07
N PRO A 311 4.94 27.64 24.01
CA PRO A 311 4.45 28.74 24.82
C PRO A 311 4.09 29.94 23.97
N ASP A 312 3.14 30.74 24.45
CA ASP A 312 2.74 31.97 23.79
C ASP A 312 3.97 32.91 23.67
N PRO A 313 4.30 33.44 22.47
CA PRO A 313 5.43 34.33 22.28
C PRO A 313 5.39 35.62 23.11
N SER A 314 4.21 36.01 23.63
CA SER A 314 4.05 37.16 24.53
C SER A 314 4.49 36.87 25.98
N TRP A 315 4.71 35.61 26.35
CA TRP A 315 5.17 35.24 27.68
C TRP A 315 6.69 35.44 27.82
N PRO A 316 7.18 35.83 29.01
CA PRO A 316 8.62 35.88 29.26
C PRO A 316 9.27 34.51 28.98
N PRO A 317 10.53 34.45 28.51
CA PRO A 317 11.21 33.17 28.34
C PRO A 317 11.29 32.42 29.68
N ALA A 318 11.22 31.09 29.63
CA ALA A 318 11.43 30.28 30.81
C ALA A 318 12.86 30.47 31.34
N PRO A 319 13.10 30.43 32.66
CA PRO A 319 14.44 30.50 33.23
C PRO A 319 15.36 29.43 32.63
N ASP A 320 16.65 29.75 32.52
CA ASP A 320 17.64 28.78 32.05
C ASP A 320 17.64 27.51 32.92
N GLY A 321 17.49 26.35 32.28
CA GLY A 321 17.43 25.06 32.96
C GLY A 321 16.06 24.68 33.55
N TRP A 322 14.97 25.41 33.24
CA TRP A 322 13.63 25.09 33.73
C TRP A 322 13.16 23.69 33.30
N GLN A 323 12.70 22.90 34.27
CA GLN A 323 12.10 21.58 34.02
C GLN A 323 10.58 21.70 33.99
N PHE A 324 9.99 21.52 32.81
CA PHE A 324 8.54 21.56 32.61
C PHE A 324 7.80 20.34 33.15
N TRP A 325 8.52 19.27 33.49
CA TRP A 325 7.95 18.02 33.98
C TRP A 325 8.59 17.70 35.32
N VAL A 326 7.77 17.65 36.36
CA VAL A 326 8.19 17.27 37.71
C VAL A 326 7.51 15.98 38.10
N GLN A 327 8.28 15.08 38.70
CA GLN A 327 7.75 13.82 39.21
C GLN A 327 6.94 14.10 40.49
N HIS A 328 5.67 13.71 40.51
CA HIS A 328 4.87 13.67 41.73
C HIS A 328 5.37 12.48 42.57
N GLY A 329 5.79 12.78 43.80
CA GLY A 329 6.13 11.75 44.79
C GLY A 329 4.90 11.06 45.32
#